data_AF-A0A401H5D9-F1
#
_entry.id   AF-A0A401H5D9-F1
#
_cell.length_a   1.000
_cell.length_b   1.000
_cell.length_c   1.000
_cell.angle_alpha   90.00
_cell.angle_beta   90.00
_cell.angle_gamma   90.00
#
_symmetry.space_group_name_H-M   'P 1'
#
loop_
_entity.id
_entity.type
_entity.pdbx_description
1 polymer ?
#
loop_
_entity_poly.entity_id
_entity_poly.type
_entity_poly.pdbx_seq_one_letter_code
_entity_poly.pdbx_strand_id
1 'polypeptide(L)'
;MRIEYPKVRIMALTGTAPPEAVNDVIDRLGMPNCLRLTESHNCTNLNYVVRQKWKGAVLADVVEFIRTNYNGQTGIIYATSRKKCEHIAAELRNAHHLSAFPYHGTMDKNERQHNQDMWQDGKCKIIVATNAFGMGINKSNGMAFSHDLRRMCLTTWEAVRFVIHHSLPKDLENYYQEAGRAGGDSSPADCVLSHSYRDYRAGCADVPRRTR
;
A
#
# COMPACT_ATOMS: atom_id res chain seq x y z
N MET A 1 -12.47 11.89 -30.09
CA MET A 1 -11.04 11.50 -30.07
C MET A 1 -10.57 10.70 -31.29
N ARG A 2 -10.86 9.38 -31.46
CA ARG A 2 -10.36 8.64 -32.66
C ARG A 2 -10.93 9.16 -33.99
N ILE A 3 -12.22 9.55 -33.97
CA ILE A 3 -12.90 10.15 -35.13
C ILE A 3 -12.23 11.48 -35.53
N GLU A 4 -11.86 12.29 -34.53
CA GLU A 4 -11.26 13.61 -34.74
C GLU A 4 -9.75 13.56 -35.01
N TYR A 5 -9.03 12.56 -34.47
CA TYR A 5 -7.58 12.43 -34.55
C TYR A 5 -7.12 11.04 -35.01
N PRO A 6 -7.46 10.63 -36.25
CA PRO A 6 -7.25 9.26 -36.72
C PRO A 6 -5.77 8.85 -36.86
N LYS A 7 -4.86 9.82 -36.96
CA LYS A 7 -3.41 9.58 -37.10
C LYS A 7 -2.65 9.53 -35.77
N VAL A 8 -3.29 9.90 -34.66
CA VAL A 8 -2.64 9.93 -33.34
C VAL A 8 -2.64 8.53 -32.74
N ARG A 9 -1.46 8.05 -32.31
CA ARG A 9 -1.34 6.77 -31.62
C ARG A 9 -1.88 6.91 -30.19
N ILE A 10 -2.68 5.94 -29.77
CA ILE A 10 -3.27 5.89 -28.44
C ILE A 10 -2.64 4.76 -27.66
N MET A 11 -2.26 5.02 -26.42
CA MET A 11 -1.83 4.04 -25.44
C MET A 11 -2.82 4.07 -24.28
N ALA A 12 -3.34 2.90 -23.92
CA ALA A 12 -4.17 2.71 -22.73
C ALA A 12 -3.38 1.88 -21.72
N LEU A 13 -3.33 2.34 -20.47
CA LEU A 13 -2.57 1.70 -19.39
C LEU A 13 -3.53 1.36 -18.26
N THR A 14 -3.42 0.15 -17.74
CA THR A 14 -4.18 -0.32 -16.58
C THR A 14 -3.30 -1.23 -15.74
N GLY A 15 -3.45 -1.15 -14.41
CA GLY A 15 -2.72 -2.02 -13.48
C GLY A 15 -3.59 -3.14 -12.88
N THR A 16 -4.91 -3.06 -13.02
CA THR A 16 -5.84 -3.92 -12.25
C THR A 16 -7.06 -4.39 -13.04
N ALA A 17 -7.19 -4.04 -14.33
CA ALA A 17 -8.40 -4.37 -15.08
C ALA A 17 -8.48 -5.88 -15.40
N PRO A 18 -9.60 -6.56 -15.07
CA PRO A 18 -9.83 -7.93 -15.52
C PRO A 18 -9.97 -7.99 -17.05
N PRO A 19 -9.77 -9.17 -17.68
CA PRO A 19 -9.81 -9.32 -19.13
C PRO A 19 -11.08 -8.75 -19.79
N GLU A 20 -12.23 -8.89 -19.12
CA GLU A 20 -13.51 -8.35 -19.58
C GLU A 20 -13.53 -6.83 -19.65
N ALA A 21 -13.00 -6.15 -18.62
CA ALA A 21 -12.89 -4.70 -18.59
C ALA A 21 -11.87 -4.19 -19.62
N VAL A 22 -10.79 -4.93 -19.86
CA VAL A 22 -9.82 -4.62 -20.93
C VAL A 22 -10.51 -4.66 -22.31
N ASN A 23 -11.35 -5.67 -22.56
CA ASN A 23 -12.10 -5.76 -23.81
C ASN A 23 -13.10 -4.60 -23.96
N ASP A 24 -13.84 -4.24 -22.91
CA ASP A 24 -14.76 -3.09 -22.93
C ASP A 24 -14.02 -1.77 -23.24
N VAL A 25 -12.82 -1.56 -22.66
CA VAL A 25 -12.00 -0.38 -22.98
C VAL A 25 -11.55 -0.38 -24.44
N ILE A 26 -11.14 -1.53 -24.98
CA ILE A 26 -10.72 -1.66 -26.38
C ILE A 26 -11.87 -1.31 -27.32
N ASP A 27 -13.07 -1.80 -27.03
CA ASP A 27 -14.27 -1.54 -27.83
C ASP A 27 -14.66 -0.06 -27.76
N ARG A 28 -14.70 0.53 -26.56
CA ARG A 28 -15.02 1.95 -26.35
C ARG A 28 -14.01 2.90 -26.99
N LEU A 29 -12.72 2.55 -26.99
CA LEU A 29 -11.67 3.32 -27.63
C LEU A 29 -11.59 3.06 -29.15
N GLY A 30 -12.34 2.09 -29.67
CA GLY A 30 -12.34 1.70 -31.07
C GLY A 30 -10.98 1.16 -31.51
N MET A 31 -10.33 0.33 -30.70
CA MET A 31 -8.96 -0.16 -30.87
C MET A 31 -8.85 -1.68 -31.11
N PRO A 32 -9.68 -2.33 -31.95
CA PRO A 32 -9.77 -3.79 -32.02
C PRO A 32 -8.46 -4.51 -32.37
N ASN A 33 -7.56 -3.84 -33.12
CA ASN A 33 -6.26 -4.37 -33.55
C ASN A 33 -5.08 -3.80 -32.74
N CYS A 34 -5.27 -3.43 -31.47
CA CYS A 34 -4.18 -2.93 -30.65
C CYS A 34 -3.21 -4.05 -30.23
N LEU A 35 -1.91 -3.73 -30.15
CA LEU A 35 -0.95 -4.56 -29.44
C LEU A 35 -1.35 -4.63 -27.97
N ARG A 36 -1.53 -5.85 -27.45
CA ARG A 36 -1.81 -6.10 -26.03
C ARG A 36 -0.54 -6.61 -25.37
N LEU A 37 -0.01 -5.86 -24.42
CA LEU A 37 1.12 -6.25 -23.60
C LEU A 37 0.61 -6.50 -22.18
N THR A 38 0.76 -7.73 -21.71
CA THR A 38 0.39 -8.13 -20.36
C THR A 38 1.65 -8.66 -19.68
N GLU A 39 2.00 -8.03 -18.57
CA GLU A 39 3.07 -8.51 -17.70
C GLU A 39 2.50 -9.37 -16.58
N SER A 40 3.34 -10.24 -16.02
CA SER A 40 2.98 -11.01 -14.84
C SER A 40 2.82 -10.08 -13.64
N HIS A 41 1.81 -10.35 -12.80
CA HIS A 41 1.61 -9.66 -11.53
C HIS A 41 2.56 -10.16 -10.42
N ASN A 42 3.54 -11.01 -10.76
CA ASN A 42 4.42 -11.63 -9.78
C ASN A 42 5.60 -10.71 -9.42
N CYS A 43 5.53 -10.09 -8.23
CA CYS A 43 6.66 -9.38 -7.65
C CYS A 43 7.56 -10.38 -6.89
N THR A 44 8.57 -10.92 -7.57
CA THR A 44 9.47 -11.96 -7.03
C THR A 44 10.32 -11.49 -5.85
N ASN A 45 10.44 -10.18 -5.66
CA ASN A 45 11.13 -9.56 -4.53
C ASN A 45 10.26 -9.43 -3.26
N LEU A 46 8.98 -9.77 -3.33
CA LEU A 46 8.08 -9.70 -2.18
C LEU A 46 7.95 -11.06 -1.49
N ASN A 47 8.29 -11.09 -0.21
CA ASN A 47 8.11 -12.26 0.63
C ASN A 47 6.80 -12.15 1.42
N TYR A 48 5.88 -13.07 1.17
CA TYR A 48 4.56 -13.08 1.80
C TYR A 48 4.55 -13.98 3.04
N VAL A 49 4.23 -13.41 4.19
CA VAL A 49 4.26 -14.11 5.48
C VAL A 49 2.91 -13.98 6.18
N VAL A 50 2.34 -15.11 6.62
CA VAL A 50 1.11 -15.11 7.43
C VAL A 50 1.48 -15.43 8.88
N ARG A 51 1.06 -14.58 9.82
CA ARG A 51 1.32 -14.74 11.26
C ARG A 51 0.01 -14.79 12.05
N GLN A 52 -0.08 -15.76 12.96
CA GLN A 52 -1.21 -15.87 13.87
C GLN A 52 -1.04 -14.90 15.04
N LYS A 53 -2.08 -14.12 15.31
CA LYS A 53 -2.15 -13.21 16.45
C LYS A 53 -2.54 -13.92 17.73
N TRP A 54 -1.68 -13.88 18.72
CA TRP A 54 -2.00 -14.31 20.08
C TRP A 54 -2.65 -13.16 20.86
N LYS A 55 -3.61 -13.48 21.76
CA LYS A 55 -4.35 -12.46 22.52
C LYS A 55 -3.38 -11.61 23.35
N GLY A 56 -3.45 -10.28 23.19
CA GLY A 56 -2.77 -9.31 24.06
C GLY A 56 -1.35 -8.90 23.64
N ALA A 57 -0.70 -9.60 22.69
CA ALA A 57 0.70 -9.35 22.31
C ALA A 57 0.92 -8.95 20.84
N VAL A 58 -0.16 -8.67 20.09
CA VAL A 58 -0.09 -8.46 18.63
C VAL A 58 0.85 -7.32 18.24
N LEU A 59 0.83 -6.21 18.99
CA LEU A 59 1.71 -5.09 18.65
C LEU A 59 3.15 -5.36 19.09
N ALA A 60 3.37 -6.09 20.17
CA ALA A 60 4.71 -6.49 20.61
C ALA A 60 5.40 -7.36 19.54
N ASP A 61 4.68 -8.32 18.95
CA ASP A 61 5.20 -9.14 17.85
C ASP A 61 5.55 -8.30 16.60
N VAL A 62 4.71 -7.30 16.28
CA VAL A 62 4.97 -6.36 15.17
C VAL A 62 6.20 -5.50 15.46
N VAL A 63 6.33 -4.98 16.68
CA VAL A 63 7.47 -4.17 17.11
C VAL A 63 8.76 -4.98 17.05
N GLU A 64 8.74 -6.21 17.55
CA GLU A 64 9.88 -7.11 17.51
C GLU A 64 10.28 -7.43 16.07
N PHE A 65 9.31 -7.74 15.21
CA PHE A 65 9.55 -7.95 13.79
C PHE A 65 10.22 -6.74 13.12
N ILE A 66 9.71 -5.53 13.38
CA ILE A 66 10.28 -4.29 12.82
C ILE A 66 11.69 -4.06 13.35
N ARG A 67 11.93 -4.22 14.66
CA ARG A 67 13.25 -3.98 15.26
C ARG A 67 14.29 -4.98 14.79
N THR A 68 13.92 -6.25 14.62
CA THR A 68 14.86 -7.31 14.24
C THR A 68 15.18 -7.29 12.75
N ASN A 69 14.21 -6.98 11.89
CA ASN A 69 14.39 -7.10 10.43
C ASN A 69 14.47 -5.76 9.69
N TYR A 70 13.85 -4.71 10.23
CA TYR A 70 13.60 -3.45 9.52
C TYR A 70 13.86 -2.20 10.35
N ASN A 71 14.82 -2.26 11.29
CA ASN A 71 15.12 -1.14 12.17
C ASN A 71 15.52 0.11 11.35
N GLY A 72 14.83 1.22 11.59
CA GLY A 72 15.04 2.48 10.86
C GLY A 72 14.59 2.47 9.39
N GLN A 73 14.04 1.37 8.88
CA GLN A 73 13.57 1.27 7.50
C GLN A 73 12.11 1.73 7.35
N THR A 74 11.75 2.14 6.14
CA THR A 74 10.41 2.66 5.85
C THR A 74 9.39 1.52 5.68
N GLY A 75 8.19 1.67 6.26
CA GLY A 75 7.12 0.69 6.13
C GLY A 75 5.71 1.26 6.27
N ILE A 76 4.73 0.40 5.98
CA ILE A 76 3.29 0.70 6.05
C ILE A 76 2.63 -0.34 6.96
N ILE A 77 1.71 0.09 7.84
CA ILE A 77 0.89 -0.80 8.65
C ILE A 77 -0.59 -0.53 8.37
N TYR A 78 -1.28 -1.49 7.76
CA TYR A 78 -2.71 -1.39 7.48
C TYR A 78 -3.57 -1.85 8.67
N ALA A 79 -4.54 -1.01 9.04
CA ALA A 79 -5.51 -1.25 10.10
C ALA A 79 -6.96 -1.13 9.56
N THR A 80 -7.86 -1.93 10.13
CA THR A 80 -9.28 -2.01 9.69
C THR A 80 -10.12 -0.80 10.03
N SER A 81 -9.74 0.03 11.00
CA SER A 81 -10.53 1.19 11.40
C SER A 81 -9.66 2.37 11.76
N ARG A 82 -10.24 3.57 11.64
CA ARG A 82 -9.63 4.85 12.01
C ARG A 82 -9.13 4.86 13.45
N LYS A 83 -9.98 4.39 14.38
CA LYS A 83 -9.63 4.27 15.79
C LYS A 83 -8.43 3.33 16.02
N LYS A 84 -8.37 2.19 15.32
CA LYS A 84 -7.21 1.28 15.40
C LYS A 84 -5.96 1.92 14.82
N CYS A 85 -6.11 2.62 13.69
CA CYS A 85 -5.03 3.34 13.03
C CYS A 85 -4.36 4.35 13.97
N GLU A 86 -5.15 5.22 14.61
CA GLU A 86 -4.65 6.19 15.60
C GLU A 86 -4.02 5.51 16.81
N HIS A 87 -4.69 4.48 17.35
CA HIS A 87 -4.21 3.76 18.53
C HIS A 87 -2.86 3.07 18.29
N ILE A 88 -2.72 2.33 17.18
CA ILE A 88 -1.49 1.65 16.80
C ILE A 88 -0.36 2.66 16.58
N ALA A 89 -0.62 3.76 15.86
CA ALA A 89 0.39 4.80 15.64
C ALA A 89 0.87 5.43 16.96
N ALA A 90 -0.07 5.73 17.86
CA ALA A 90 0.25 6.29 19.18
C ALA A 90 1.05 5.30 20.04
N GLU A 91 0.68 4.02 20.05
CA GLU A 91 1.37 2.99 20.84
C GLU A 91 2.79 2.74 20.31
N LEU A 92 2.96 2.59 18.99
CA LEU A 92 4.28 2.48 18.35
C LEU A 92 5.19 3.66 18.70
N ARG A 93 4.65 4.88 18.69
CA ARG A 93 5.41 6.11 18.98
C ARG A 93 5.73 6.27 20.45
N ASN A 94 4.72 6.14 21.31
CA ASN A 94 4.83 6.51 22.72
C ASN A 94 5.42 5.40 23.58
N ALA A 95 5.04 4.14 23.34
CA ALA A 95 5.49 2.99 24.13
C ALA A 95 6.73 2.31 23.54
N HIS A 96 6.89 2.35 22.21
CA HIS A 96 7.96 1.62 21.53
C HIS A 96 8.98 2.51 20.81
N HIS A 97 8.83 3.84 20.86
CA HIS A 97 9.74 4.82 20.26
C HIS A 97 10.01 4.60 18.77
N LEU A 98 9.03 4.08 18.04
CA LEU A 98 9.08 3.95 16.58
C LEU A 98 8.42 5.18 15.94
N SER A 99 9.05 5.74 14.91
CA SER A 99 8.52 6.90 14.19
C SER A 99 7.29 6.52 13.36
N ALA A 100 6.12 6.51 14.01
CA ALA A 100 4.85 6.09 13.42
C ALA A 100 3.78 7.19 13.49
N PHE A 101 3.07 7.41 12.37
CA PHE A 101 1.99 8.40 12.28
C PHE A 101 0.76 7.83 11.57
N PRO A 102 -0.46 8.25 11.96
CA PRO A 102 -1.69 7.74 11.35
C PRO A 102 -1.99 8.42 10.01
N TYR A 103 -2.72 7.70 9.16
CA TYR A 103 -3.31 8.20 7.93
C TYR A 103 -4.70 7.58 7.69
N HIS A 104 -5.75 8.41 7.71
CA HIS A 104 -7.09 7.98 7.33
C HIS A 104 -7.95 9.11 6.76
N GLY A 105 -9.06 8.73 6.13
CA GLY A 105 -9.90 9.65 5.36
C GLY A 105 -10.56 10.78 6.16
N THR A 106 -10.71 10.63 7.48
CA THR A 106 -11.34 11.65 8.36
C THR A 106 -10.36 12.50 9.16
N MET A 107 -9.06 12.36 8.91
CA MET A 107 -8.08 13.31 9.45
C MET A 107 -8.28 14.69 8.83
N ASP A 108 -7.85 15.72 9.56
CA ASP A 108 -7.71 17.05 8.98
C ASP A 108 -6.82 17.00 7.73
N LYS A 109 -7.18 17.77 6.71
CA LYS A 109 -6.48 17.74 5.42
C LYS A 109 -5.01 18.13 5.57
N ASN A 110 -4.71 19.15 6.39
CA ASN A 110 -3.35 19.64 6.58
C ASN A 110 -2.53 18.64 7.40
N GLU A 111 -3.10 18.07 8.46
CA GLU A 111 -2.43 17.03 9.24
C GLU A 111 -2.16 15.77 8.41
N ARG A 112 -3.13 15.35 7.60
CA ARG A 112 -2.99 14.21 6.69
C ARG A 112 -1.89 14.43 5.67
N GLN A 113 -1.85 15.61 5.05
CA GLN A 113 -0.80 15.97 4.10
C GLN A 113 0.56 16.03 4.79
N HIS A 114 0.63 16.64 5.97
CA HIS A 114 1.86 16.73 6.76
C HIS A 114 2.44 15.35 7.11
N ASN A 115 1.60 14.41 7.56
CA ASN A 115 2.04 13.04 7.85
C ASN A 115 2.53 12.32 6.59
N GLN A 116 1.85 12.52 5.45
CA GLN A 116 2.28 11.97 4.18
C GLN A 116 3.63 12.54 3.75
N ASP A 117 3.82 13.86 3.80
CA ASP A 117 5.05 14.54 3.40
C ASP A 117 6.23 14.11 4.29
N MET A 118 6.03 14.05 5.61
CA MET A 118 7.06 13.53 6.52
C MET A 118 7.46 12.11 6.19
N TRP A 119 6.49 11.25 5.86
CA TRP A 119 6.77 9.87 5.47
C TRP A 119 7.46 9.79 4.11
N GLN A 120 7.05 10.59 3.13
CA GLN A 120 7.68 10.66 1.80
C GLN A 120 9.12 11.16 1.88
N ASP A 121 9.41 12.16 2.71
CA ASP A 121 10.74 12.71 2.97
C ASP A 121 11.64 11.79 3.81
N GLY A 122 11.10 10.69 4.36
CA GLY A 122 11.83 9.76 5.23
C GLY A 122 12.08 10.28 6.66
N LYS A 123 11.47 11.43 7.02
CA LYS A 123 11.43 11.97 8.39
C LYS A 123 10.57 11.10 9.31
N CYS A 124 9.51 10.53 8.75
CA CYS A 124 8.72 9.48 9.37
C CYS A 124 9.01 8.13 8.70
N LYS A 125 9.26 7.08 9.50
CA LYS A 125 9.56 5.74 8.98
C LYS A 125 8.30 4.90 8.74
N ILE A 126 7.27 5.06 9.55
CA ILE A 126 6.10 4.18 9.53
C ILE A 126 4.83 5.00 9.36
N ILE A 127 4.05 4.67 8.33
CA ILE A 127 2.68 5.16 8.23
C ILE A 127 1.73 4.04 8.65
N VAL A 128 0.86 4.32 9.62
CA VAL A 128 -0.24 3.44 9.99
C VAL A 128 -1.46 3.94 9.25
N ALA A 129 -2.13 3.10 8.48
CA ALA A 129 -3.14 3.55 7.55
C ALA A 129 -4.38 2.68 7.50
N THR A 130 -5.48 3.29 7.08
CA THR A 130 -6.65 2.56 6.54
C THR A 130 -6.54 2.46 5.01
N ASN A 131 -7.50 1.82 4.36
CA ASN A 131 -7.61 1.76 2.89
C ASN A 131 -7.63 3.15 2.19
N ALA A 132 -7.83 4.24 2.94
CA ALA A 132 -7.68 5.61 2.43
C ALA A 132 -6.25 5.92 1.96
N PHE A 133 -5.24 5.18 2.41
CA PHE A 133 -3.84 5.31 1.96
C PHE A 133 -3.61 4.41 0.74
N GLY A 134 -4.04 4.90 -0.42
CA GLY A 134 -4.14 4.08 -1.64
C GLY A 134 -3.87 4.86 -2.92
N MET A 135 -4.88 5.59 -3.39
CA MET A 135 -4.83 6.25 -4.69
C MET A 135 -3.86 7.45 -4.68
N GLY A 136 -2.90 7.45 -5.61
CA GLY A 136 -1.98 8.58 -5.84
C GLY A 136 -0.81 8.70 -4.87
N ILE A 137 -0.71 7.82 -3.86
CA ILE A 137 0.41 7.83 -2.91
C ILE A 137 1.42 6.77 -3.36
N ASN A 138 2.54 7.22 -3.91
CA ASN A 138 3.70 6.40 -4.21
C ASN A 138 4.91 7.05 -3.55
N LYS A 139 5.64 6.32 -2.71
CA LYS A 139 6.95 6.80 -2.26
C LYS A 139 7.88 6.55 -3.44
N SER A 140 8.34 7.61 -4.10
CA SER A 140 8.97 7.51 -5.42
C SER A 140 10.13 6.51 -5.42
N ASN A 141 10.03 5.54 -6.32
CA ASN A 141 10.93 4.39 -6.44
C ASN A 141 12.20 4.68 -7.25
N GLY A 142 12.49 5.95 -7.55
CA GLY A 142 13.57 6.32 -8.47
C GLY A 142 14.15 7.68 -8.13
N MET A 143 15.39 7.90 -8.57
CA MET A 143 16.05 9.21 -8.50
C MET A 143 15.12 10.28 -9.07
N ALA A 144 14.71 11.24 -8.23
CA ALA A 144 14.10 12.45 -8.73
C ALA A 144 15.10 13.13 -9.68
N PHE A 145 14.83 13.07 -10.98
CA PHE A 145 15.44 13.96 -11.94
C PHE A 145 14.84 15.34 -11.71
N SER A 146 15.50 16.11 -10.83
CA SER A 146 15.31 17.55 -10.75
C SER A 146 15.63 18.16 -12.12
N HIS A 147 14.73 18.95 -12.68
CA HIS A 147 14.99 19.78 -13.86
C HIS A 147 15.95 20.96 -13.52
N ASP A 148 16.24 21.15 -12.23
CA ASP A 148 17.22 22.08 -11.70
C ASP A 148 18.55 21.35 -11.41
N LEU A 149 19.51 21.52 -12.32
CA LEU A 149 20.87 20.95 -12.26
C LEU A 149 21.71 21.45 -11.07
N ARG A 150 21.22 22.45 -10.29
CA ARG A 150 21.96 23.01 -9.14
C ARG A 150 21.56 22.41 -7.79
N ARG A 151 20.51 21.59 -7.74
CA ARG A 151 20.08 20.87 -6.54
C ARG A 151 20.05 19.37 -6.81
N MET A 152 21.22 18.80 -7.06
CA MET A 152 21.43 17.36 -6.94
C MET A 152 21.50 17.02 -5.44
N CYS A 153 20.36 17.11 -4.76
CA CYS A 153 20.28 16.58 -3.40
C CYS A 153 20.27 15.07 -3.53
N LEU A 154 21.31 14.41 -3.01
CA LEU A 154 21.37 12.97 -2.79
C LEU A 154 20.36 12.59 -1.69
N THR A 155 19.08 12.89 -1.87
CA THR A 155 18.02 12.25 -1.09
C THR A 155 17.89 10.84 -1.65
N THR A 156 18.58 9.90 -1.03
CA THR A 156 18.35 8.47 -1.21
C THR A 156 16.88 8.23 -0.90
N TRP A 157 16.08 7.99 -1.94
CA TRP A 157 14.66 7.69 -1.77
C TRP A 157 14.57 6.32 -1.10
N GLU A 158 14.14 6.30 0.17
CA GLU A 158 13.98 5.04 0.90
C GLU A 158 12.76 4.29 0.34
N ALA A 159 12.94 3.14 -0.31
CA ALA A 159 11.77 2.38 -0.71
C ALA A 159 11.09 1.71 0.50
N VAL A 160 9.83 1.31 0.33
CA VAL A 160 9.05 0.64 1.38
C VAL A 160 9.57 -0.79 1.54
N ARG A 161 10.01 -1.13 2.75
CA ARG A 161 10.67 -2.41 3.07
C ARG A 161 9.75 -3.44 3.69
N PHE A 162 8.65 -2.98 4.27
CA PHE A 162 7.62 -3.87 4.79
C PHE A 162 6.23 -3.25 4.66
N VAL A 163 5.24 -4.10 4.40
CA VAL A 163 3.81 -3.81 4.54
C VAL A 163 3.24 -4.83 5.52
N ILE A 164 2.64 -4.35 6.61
CA ILE A 164 2.02 -5.21 7.63
C ILE A 164 0.53 -4.96 7.66
N HIS A 165 -0.25 -5.98 7.34
CA HIS A 165 -1.68 -5.99 7.58
C HIS A 165 -1.92 -6.38 9.03
N HIS A 166 -2.06 -5.38 9.89
CA HIS A 166 -2.45 -5.60 11.28
C HIS A 166 -3.87 -6.14 11.36
N SER A 167 -4.74 -6.03 10.36
CA SER A 167 -6.01 -6.77 10.33
C SER A 167 -6.23 -7.36 8.96
N LEU A 168 -7.11 -8.36 8.86
CA LEU A 168 -7.50 -8.92 7.57
C LEU A 168 -8.03 -7.80 6.66
N PRO A 169 -7.51 -7.70 5.43
CA PRO A 169 -8.05 -6.81 4.41
C PRO A 169 -9.47 -7.24 4.03
N LYS A 170 -10.21 -6.35 3.36
CA LYS A 170 -11.60 -6.59 2.98
C LYS A 170 -11.75 -7.77 2.02
N ASP A 171 -10.81 -7.89 1.09
CA ASP A 171 -10.75 -8.93 0.07
C ASP A 171 -9.29 -9.10 -0.39
N LEU A 172 -9.07 -10.13 -1.22
CA LEU A 172 -7.75 -10.49 -1.72
C LEU A 172 -7.20 -9.44 -2.70
N GLU A 173 -8.07 -8.77 -3.46
CA GLU A 173 -7.64 -7.72 -4.40
C GLU A 173 -7.04 -6.53 -3.65
N ASN A 174 -7.73 -6.05 -2.61
CA ASN A 174 -7.21 -5.01 -1.73
C ASN A 174 -5.91 -5.44 -1.07
N TYR A 175 -5.80 -6.70 -0.61
CA TYR A 175 -4.54 -7.22 -0.07
C TYR A 175 -3.39 -7.08 -1.07
N TYR A 176 -3.58 -7.53 -2.31
CA TYR A 176 -2.54 -7.48 -3.34
C TYR A 176 -2.12 -6.05 -3.66
N GLN A 177 -3.08 -5.12 -3.82
CA GLN A 177 -2.78 -3.71 -4.09
C GLN A 177 -2.05 -3.02 -2.93
N GLU A 178 -2.43 -3.34 -1.70
CA GLU A 178 -1.82 -2.80 -0.48
C GLU A 178 -0.42 -3.38 -0.25
N ALA A 179 -0.25 -4.70 -0.38
CA ALA A 179 1.02 -5.41 -0.23
C ALA A 179 2.03 -5.00 -1.31
N GLY A 180 1.57 -4.80 -2.55
CA GLY A 180 2.40 -4.37 -3.69
C GLY A 180 3.03 -2.98 -3.56
N ARG A 181 2.76 -2.26 -2.46
CA ARG A 181 3.46 -1.01 -2.12
C ARG A 181 4.86 -1.24 -1.57
N ALA A 182 5.13 -2.46 -1.08
CA ALA A 182 6.46 -2.87 -0.67
C ALA A 182 7.37 -3.06 -1.90
N GLY A 183 8.69 -2.94 -1.71
CA GLY A 183 9.68 -3.40 -2.68
C GLY A 183 9.64 -2.68 -4.04
N GLY A 184 9.24 -1.41 -4.08
CA GLY A 184 9.09 -0.65 -5.33
C GLY A 184 10.40 -0.42 -6.12
N ASP A 185 11.55 -0.63 -5.48
CA ASP A 185 12.90 -0.59 -6.05
C ASP A 185 13.43 -1.98 -6.46
N SER A 186 12.56 -2.99 -6.53
CA SER A 186 12.88 -4.39 -6.80
C SER A 186 13.78 -5.08 -5.76
N SER A 187 14.11 -4.42 -4.64
CA SER A 187 14.82 -5.05 -3.52
C SER A 187 13.87 -5.89 -2.66
N PRO A 188 14.39 -6.89 -1.91
CA PRO A 188 13.58 -7.69 -1.01
C PRO A 188 12.74 -6.86 -0.04
N ALA A 189 11.47 -7.23 0.13
CA ALA A 189 10.56 -6.62 1.08
C ALA A 189 9.53 -7.62 1.60
N ASP A 190 9.06 -7.43 2.83
CA ASP A 190 8.10 -8.34 3.47
C ASP A 190 6.67 -7.82 3.46
N CYS A 191 5.74 -8.69 3.09
CA CYS A 191 4.30 -8.49 3.15
C CYS A 191 3.73 -9.42 4.24
N VAL A 192 3.44 -8.87 5.42
CA VAL A 192 3.04 -9.64 6.59
C VAL A 192 1.55 -9.50 6.87
N LEU A 193 0.81 -10.61 6.82
CA LEU A 193 -0.59 -10.67 7.20
C LEU A 193 -0.74 -11.22 8.62
N SER A 194 -1.13 -10.36 9.56
CA SER A 194 -1.43 -10.76 10.93
C SER A 194 -2.91 -11.07 11.08
N HIS A 195 -3.27 -12.32 11.38
CA HIS A 195 -4.67 -12.75 11.46
C HIS A 195 -5.06 -13.29 12.85
N SER A 196 -6.31 -13.03 13.25
CA SER A 196 -6.94 -13.67 14.41
C SER A 196 -8.36 -14.13 14.02
N TYR A 197 -8.88 -15.15 14.70
CA TYR A 197 -10.26 -15.59 14.50
C TYR A 197 -11.30 -14.47 14.78
N ARG A 198 -10.95 -13.50 15.64
CA ARG A 198 -11.79 -12.32 15.91
C ARG A 198 -11.86 -11.37 14.70
N ASP A 199 -10.75 -11.18 14.00
CA ASP A 199 -10.73 -10.37 12.78
C ASP A 199 -11.59 -11.01 11.68
N TYR A 200 -11.56 -12.34 11.54
CA TYR A 200 -12.42 -13.07 10.62
C TYR A 200 -13.91 -12.82 10.92
N ARG A 201 -14.33 -12.93 12.19
CA ARG A 201 -15.72 -12.66 12.58
C ARG A 201 -16.15 -11.21 12.37
N ALA A 202 -15.26 -10.25 12.59
CA ALA A 202 -15.56 -8.83 12.35
C ALA A 202 -15.72 -8.52 10.85
N GLY A 203 -14.93 -9.17 9.99
CA GLY A 203 -15.07 -9.03 8.52
C GLY A 203 -16.26 -9.79 7.95
N CYS A 204 -16.62 -10.95 8.51
CA CYS A 204 -17.76 -11.75 8.04
C CYS A 204 -19.13 -11.28 8.56
N ALA A 205 -19.18 -10.31 9.48
CA ALA A 205 -20.45 -9.79 10.00
C ALA A 205 -21.30 -9.10 8.90
N ASP A 206 -20.68 -8.72 7.77
CA ASP A 206 -21.35 -8.13 6.61
C ASP A 206 -21.73 -9.16 5.51
N VAL A 207 -21.48 -10.46 5.72
CA VAL A 207 -21.90 -11.50 4.75
C VAL A 207 -23.29 -12.01 5.15
N PRO A 208 -24.34 -11.82 4.31
CA PRO A 208 -25.67 -12.32 4.62
C PRO A 208 -25.58 -13.84 4.82
N ARG A 209 -26.01 -14.32 5.99
CA ARG A 209 -26.15 -15.75 6.22
C ARG A 209 -27.17 -16.25 5.20
N ARG A 210 -26.73 -17.00 4.19
CA ARG A 210 -27.63 -17.84 3.41
C ARG A 210 -28.21 -18.87 4.38
N THR A 211 -29.45 -18.65 4.78
CA THR A 211 -30.29 -19.66 5.40
C THR A 211 -30.34 -20.86 4.46
N ARG A 212 -29.99 -22.03 4.99
CA ARG A 212 -30.26 -23.31 4.34
C ARG A 212 -31.76 -23.53 4.23
#